data_AF-A0AA96E384-F1
#
_entry.id   AF-A0AA96E384-F1
#
_cell.length_a   1.000
_cell.length_b   1.000
_cell.length_c   1.000
_cell.angle_alpha   90.00
_cell.angle_beta   90.00
_cell.angle_gamma   90.00
#
_symmetry.space_group_name_H-M   'P 1'
#
loop_
_entity.id
_entity.type
_entity.pdbx_description
1 polymer ?
#
loop_
_entity_poly.entity_id
_entity_poly.type
_entity_poly.pdbx_seq_one_letter_code
_entity_poly.pdbx_strand_id
1 'polypeptide(L)'
;MLKEILFTGLGGALLLKERVEEELKTLEEKGKIKTSDAKSFLESLEQKGKDEDERIKAKIKDMFKEVLDELGVATKADLEKLKEDLK
;
A
#
# COMPACT_ATOMS: atom_id res chain seq x y z
N MET A 1 -10.37 -13.96 1.14
CA MET A 1 -9.70 -13.18 2.22
C MET A 1 -8.70 -12.14 1.71
N LEU A 2 -7.51 -12.53 1.19
CA LEU A 2 -6.51 -11.53 0.74
C LEU A 2 -7.03 -10.58 -0.34
N LYS A 3 -7.76 -11.10 -1.34
CA LYS A 3 -8.40 -10.28 -2.37
C LYS A 3 -9.43 -9.32 -1.79
N GLU A 4 -10.27 -9.77 -0.85
CA GLU A 4 -11.24 -8.89 -0.19
C GLU A 4 -10.55 -7.78 0.60
N ILE A 5 -9.50 -8.09 1.38
CA ILE A 5 -8.74 -7.09 2.13
C ILE A 5 -8.12 -6.05 1.20
N LEU A 6 -7.56 -6.46 0.07
CA LEU A 6 -7.01 -5.55 -0.93
C LEU A 6 -8.10 -4.65 -1.55
N PHE A 7 -9.22 -5.22 -1.97
CA PHE A 7 -10.32 -4.44 -2.55
C PHE A 7 -10.96 -3.49 -1.53
N THR A 8 -11.19 -3.94 -0.30
CA THR A 8 -11.71 -3.10 0.79
C THR A 8 -10.72 -2.01 1.18
N GLY A 9 -9.42 -2.30 1.22
CA GLY A 9 -8.38 -1.30 1.48
C GLY A 9 -8.33 -0.22 0.41
N LEU A 10 -8.35 -0.60 -0.87
CA LEU A 10 -8.38 0.34 -1.99
C LEU A 10 -9.67 1.18 -2.01
N GLY A 11 -10.83 0.54 -1.82
CA GLY A 11 -12.12 1.24 -1.76
C GLY A 11 -12.20 2.20 -0.58
N GLY A 12 -11.76 1.78 0.60
CA GLY A 12 -11.70 2.63 1.79
C GLY A 12 -10.76 3.83 1.63
N ALA A 13 -9.59 3.62 1.03
CA ALA A 13 -8.67 4.71 0.73
C ALA A 13 -9.25 5.73 -0.26
N LEU A 14 -9.99 5.27 -1.28
CA LEU A 14 -10.68 6.15 -2.22
C LEU A 14 -11.74 7.01 -1.52
N LEU A 15 -12.59 6.41 -0.68
CA LEU A 15 -13.59 7.14 0.09
C LEU A 15 -12.96 8.17 1.03
N LEU A 16 -11.84 7.84 1.67
CA LEU A 16 -11.10 8.77 2.51
C LEU A 16 -10.56 9.95 1.70
N LYS A 17 -10.03 9.70 0.50
CA LYS A 17 -9.56 10.75 -0.40
C LYS A 17 -10.70 11.72 -0.75
N GLU A 18 -11.84 11.18 -1.20
CA GLU A 18 -13.03 11.98 -1.55
C GLU A 18 -13.47 12.85 -0.37
N ARG A 19 -13.51 12.28 0.85
CA ARG A 19 -13.92 13.01 2.05
C ARG A 19 -12.94 14.14 2.42
N VAL A 20 -11.65 13.92 2.26
CA VAL A 20 -10.62 14.94 2.52
C VAL A 20 -10.73 16.08 1.51
N GLU A 21 -10.91 15.77 0.23
CA GLU A 21 -11.09 16.77 -0.82
C GLU A 21 -12.36 17.62 -0.58
N GLU A 22 -13.48 17.00 -0.21
CA GLU A 22 -14.73 17.71 0.15
C GLU A 22 -14.55 18.66 1.33
N GLU A 23 -13.87 18.22 2.40
CA GLU A 23 -13.68 19.04 3.60
C GLU A 23 -12.76 20.23 3.30
N LEU A 24 -11.66 20.02 2.55
CA LEU A 24 -10.76 21.08 2.13
C LEU A 24 -11.47 22.11 1.26
N LYS A 25 -12.30 21.66 0.31
CA LYS A 25 -13.13 22.55 -0.52
C LYS A 25 -14.10 23.36 0.34
N THR A 26 -14.75 22.72 1.32
CA THR A 26 -15.65 23.40 2.27
C THR A 26 -14.92 24.45 3.09
N LEU A 27 -13.67 24.19 3.49
CA LEU A 27 -12.83 25.16 4.21
C LEU A 27 -12.41 26.33 3.30
N GLU A 28 -12.11 26.08 2.02
CA GLU A 28 -11.81 27.13 1.04
C GLU A 28 -13.01 28.05 0.82
N GLU A 29 -14.20 27.47 0.59
CA GLU A 29 -15.44 28.22 0.37
C GLU A 29 -15.80 29.08 1.59
N LYS A 30 -15.48 28.61 2.80
CA LYS A 30 -15.66 29.37 4.05
C LYS A 30 -14.54 30.38 4.31
N GLY A 31 -13.55 30.50 3.43
CA GLY A 31 -12.40 31.38 3.59
C GLY A 31 -11.47 31.00 4.74
N LYS A 32 -11.54 29.76 5.24
CA LYS A 32 -10.76 29.26 6.39
C LYS A 32 -9.39 28.73 6.00
N ILE A 33 -9.18 28.45 4.73
CA ILE A 33 -7.91 28.00 4.16
C ILE A 33 -7.71 28.66 2.81
N LYS A 34 -6.46 28.92 2.43
CA LYS A 34 -6.13 29.39 1.08
C LYS A 34 -6.06 28.20 0.14
N THR A 35 -6.43 28.41 -1.13
CA THR A 35 -6.30 27.39 -2.17
C THR A 35 -4.88 26.84 -2.33
N SER A 36 -3.85 27.68 -2.11
CA SER A 36 -2.46 27.24 -2.08
C SER A 36 -2.17 26.20 -1.00
N ASP A 37 -2.77 26.37 0.17
CA ASP A 37 -2.47 25.59 1.36
C ASP A 37 -3.23 24.25 1.31
N ALA A 38 -4.48 24.27 0.82
CA ALA A 38 -5.26 23.06 0.55
C ALA A 38 -4.58 22.18 -0.51
N LYS A 39 -4.11 22.79 -1.61
CA LYS A 39 -3.36 22.07 -2.66
C LYS A 39 -2.06 21.48 -2.12
N SER A 40 -1.29 22.27 -1.37
CA SER A 40 -0.04 21.80 -0.75
C SER A 40 -0.29 20.64 0.23
N PHE A 41 -1.41 20.68 0.96
CA PHE A 41 -1.80 19.61 1.86
C PHE A 41 -2.11 18.31 1.09
N LEU A 42 -2.89 18.38 0.01
CA LEU A 42 -3.18 17.22 -0.84
C LEU A 42 -1.90 16.65 -1.47
N GLU A 43 -1.01 17.49 -2.00
CA GLU A 43 0.28 17.06 -2.54
C GLU A 43 1.13 16.37 -1.46
N SER A 44 1.13 16.89 -0.23
CA SER A 44 1.86 16.27 0.89
C SER A 44 1.28 14.90 1.29
N LEU A 45 -0.05 14.73 1.22
CA LEU A 45 -0.71 13.45 1.47
C LEU A 45 -0.38 12.44 0.37
N GLU A 46 -0.42 12.85 -0.88
CA GLU A 46 -0.05 12.00 -2.01
C GLU A 46 1.39 11.53 -1.90
N GLN A 47 2.32 12.43 -1.57
CA GLN A 47 3.73 12.07 -1.42
C GLN A 47 3.94 11.07 -0.27
N LYS A 48 3.33 11.30 0.90
CA LYS A 48 3.37 10.34 2.01
C LYS A 48 2.79 8.98 1.62
N GLY A 49 1.71 8.97 0.83
CA GLY A 49 1.13 7.74 0.32
C GLY A 49 2.10 6.96 -0.57
N LYS A 50 2.80 7.64 -1.49
CA LYS A 50 3.83 7.03 -2.36
C LYS A 50 4.99 6.46 -1.54
N ASP A 51 5.46 7.19 -0.53
CA ASP A 51 6.57 6.73 0.31
C ASP A 51 6.19 5.48 1.14
N GLU A 52 4.94 5.40 1.60
CA GLU A 52 4.45 4.27 2.38
C GLU A 52 4.08 3.05 1.49
N ASP A 53 3.68 3.26 0.24
CA ASP A 53 3.37 2.19 -0.74
C ASP A 53 4.56 1.23 -0.92
N GLU A 54 5.78 1.76 -1.10
CA GLU A 54 6.98 0.93 -1.23
C GLU A 54 7.29 0.12 0.04
N ARG A 55 7.07 0.71 1.23
CA ARG A 55 7.20 -0.01 2.50
C ARG A 55 6.16 -1.12 2.66
N ILE A 56 4.91 -0.84 2.28
CA ILE A 56 3.81 -1.81 2.36
C ILE A 56 4.08 -2.97 1.41
N LYS A 57 4.49 -2.70 0.16
CA LYS A 57 4.88 -3.75 -0.80
C LYS A 57 5.98 -4.65 -0.26
N ALA A 58 7.02 -4.09 0.35
CA ALA A 58 8.09 -4.86 0.96
C ALA A 58 7.58 -5.77 2.08
N LYS A 59 6.79 -5.22 3.01
CA LYS A 59 6.17 -5.99 4.10
C LYS A 59 5.26 -7.11 3.60
N ILE A 60 4.44 -6.85 2.58
CA ILE A 60 3.58 -7.87 1.97
C ILE A 60 4.44 -9.01 1.40
N LYS A 61 5.52 -8.68 0.67
CA LYS A 61 6.41 -9.67 0.09
C LYS A 61 7.07 -10.54 1.16
N ASP A 62 7.51 -9.94 2.27
CA ASP A 62 8.14 -10.70 3.35
C ASP A 62 7.14 -11.58 4.10
N MET A 63 5.94 -11.08 4.36
CA MET A 63 4.85 -11.88 4.92
C MET A 63 4.50 -13.08 4.03
N PHE A 64 4.51 -12.93 2.70
CA PHE A 64 4.32 -14.06 1.78
C PHE A 64 5.46 -15.08 1.86
N LYS A 65 6.71 -14.64 2.02
CA LYS A 65 7.85 -15.58 2.19
C LYS A 65 7.70 -16.36 3.49
N GLU A 66 7.39 -15.69 4.60
CA GLU A 66 7.17 -16.34 5.89
C GLU A 66 6.08 -17.41 5.79
N VAL A 67 4.95 -17.09 5.17
CA VAL A 67 3.86 -18.08 4.95
C VAL A 67 4.34 -19.26 4.09
N LEU A 68 5.13 -19.02 3.04
CA LEU A 68 5.65 -20.12 2.20
C LEU A 68 6.63 -21.02 2.96
N ASP A 69 7.48 -20.43 3.79
CA ASP A 69 8.43 -21.15 4.64
C ASP A 69 7.69 -21.98 5.71
N GLU A 70 6.66 -21.41 6.36
CA GLU A 70 5.81 -22.12 7.33
C GLU A 70 5.07 -23.31 6.69
N LEU A 71 4.67 -23.18 5.43
CA LEU A 71 4.02 -24.25 4.67
C LEU A 71 5.01 -25.28 4.10
N GLY A 72 6.33 -25.08 4.30
CA GLY A 72 7.37 -25.96 3.80
C GLY A 72 7.47 -25.99 2.27
N VAL A 73 7.12 -24.90 1.60
CA VAL A 73 7.16 -24.81 0.13
C VAL A 73 8.61 -24.72 -0.33
N ALA A 74 9.06 -25.71 -1.12
CA ALA A 74 10.40 -25.72 -1.66
C ALA A 74 10.68 -24.50 -2.55
N THR A 75 11.77 -23.80 -2.26
CA THR A 75 12.23 -22.64 -3.03
C THR A 75 12.95 -23.07 -4.30
N LYS A 76 13.19 -22.12 -5.21
CA LYS A 76 14.01 -22.39 -6.40
C LYS A 76 15.43 -22.85 -6.04
N ALA A 77 16.00 -22.30 -4.96
CA ALA A 77 17.31 -22.70 -4.48
C ALA A 77 17.30 -24.16 -3.98
N ASP A 78 16.24 -24.57 -3.29
CA ASP A 78 16.09 -25.96 -2.84
C ASP A 78 16.01 -26.92 -4.04
N LEU A 79 15.32 -26.52 -5.11
CA LEU A 79 15.22 -27.30 -6.34
C LEU A 79 16.53 -27.36 -7.13
N GLU A 80 17.31 -26.28 -7.16
CA GLU A 80 18.63 -26.27 -7.80
C GLU A 80 19.61 -27.18 -7.04
N LYS A 81 19.64 -27.07 -5.71
CA LYS A 81 20.44 -27.95 -4.86
C LYS A 81 20.07 -29.43 -5.06
N LEU A 82 18.78 -29.74 -5.10
CA LEU A 82 18.31 -31.10 -5.36
C LEU A 82 18.78 -31.63 -6.73
N LYS A 83 18.83 -30.78 -7.77
CA LYS A 83 19.34 -31.19 -9.09
C LYS A 83 20.84 -31.46 -9.10
N GLU A 84 21.62 -30.74 -8.30
CA GLU A 84 23.05 -31.01 -8.13
C GLU A 84 23.30 -32.30 -7.36
N ASP A 85 22.54 -32.55 -6.29
CA ASP A 85 22.66 -33.77 -5.47
C ASP A 85 22.25 -35.05 -6.23
N LEU A 86 21.42 -34.94 -7.28
CA LEU A 86 20.97 -36.05 -8.13
C LEU A 86 21.87 -36.32 -9.35
N LYS A 87 22.96 -35.56 -9.51
CA LYS A 87 23.95 -35.72 -10.58
C LYS A 87 25.09 -36.64 -10.17
#